data_AF-A0A523S1S7-F1
#
_entry.id   AF-A0A523S1S7-F1
#
_cell.length_a   1.000
_cell.length_b   1.000
_cell.length_c   1.000
_cell.angle_alpha   90.00
_cell.angle_beta   90.00
_cell.angle_gamma   90.00
#
_symmetry.space_group_name_H-M   'P 1'
#
loop_
_entity.id
_entity.type
_entity.pdbx_description
1 polymer ?
#
loop_
_entity_poly.entity_id
_entity_poly.type
_entity_poly.pdbx_seq_one_letter_code
_entity_poly.pdbx_strand_id
1 'polypeptide(L)'
;MARKPVEVYRGLLMVRFDSEAPTRMEAVIGRFSDQDLAGERLSTHLTRFLGLWSRLAAYLASSDVIDLEDLTMSVDVLDYFTSTTKWWTMTRETPWLIMRPPSRDPREFMRSISSLQVDAPTLSRISGATDKLLSFLEEHNLANANGRSELCATIRSAWILLSAFMCKSQGRNITIEEDFEVAYDIVRILLFYISLNDFRSLTAIRTLATNPKLPAAARIGFSPGFEHQLDSSVAARLERLHGGRLAPLLLSAPGSSRTILTNSLRLLGQLQAAEMGLTRIDEEHYDSIIMGAIGTLERTGVSPTLLGDEKAALNLFNRLRPEEGVPELLNLMIRRLEGLIVDSTGNRDFLLQYARLVPRLVALLLLLASGTKISSEYGLQDADLKRGLILFNALLEE
;
A
#
# COMPACT_ATOMS: atom_id res chain seq x y z
N MET A 1 2.46 15.26 10.87
CA MET A 1 1.90 16.53 11.38
C MET A 1 0.50 16.68 10.81
N ALA A 2 -0.49 17.07 11.61
CA ALA A 2 -1.87 17.21 11.15
C ALA A 2 -2.03 18.41 10.21
N ARG A 3 -2.74 18.23 9.09
CA ARG A 3 -3.08 19.31 8.16
C ARG A 3 -4.21 20.16 8.71
N LYS A 4 -4.25 21.44 8.34
CA LYS A 4 -5.35 22.31 8.77
C LYS A 4 -6.62 21.97 7.99
N PRO A 5 -7.78 21.84 8.66
CA PRO A 5 -9.03 21.48 7.98
C PRO A 5 -9.40 22.42 6.82
N VAL A 6 -9.20 23.73 6.99
CA VAL A 6 -9.46 24.74 5.94
C VAL A 6 -8.65 24.48 4.68
N GLU A 7 -7.38 24.10 4.82
CA GLU A 7 -6.49 23.83 3.68
C GLU A 7 -6.91 22.57 2.94
N VAL A 8 -7.25 21.51 3.67
CA VAL A 8 -7.69 20.24 3.08
C VAL A 8 -9.03 20.39 2.37
N TYR A 9 -10.04 20.96 3.00
CA TYR A 9 -11.35 21.13 2.35
C TYR A 9 -11.27 22.06 1.14
N ARG A 10 -10.45 23.13 1.20
CA ARG A 10 -10.18 23.97 0.03
C ARG A 10 -9.52 23.17 -1.08
N GLY A 11 -8.53 22.34 -0.76
CA GLY A 11 -7.87 21.44 -1.71
C GLY A 11 -8.85 20.52 -2.41
N LEU A 12 -9.69 19.81 -1.65
CA LEU A 12 -10.71 18.90 -2.19
C LEU A 12 -11.69 19.61 -3.14
N LEU A 13 -12.03 20.87 -2.86
CA LEU A 13 -12.95 21.67 -3.69
C LEU A 13 -12.29 22.22 -4.96
N MET A 14 -10.96 22.37 -4.99
CA MET A 14 -10.23 22.90 -6.14
C MET A 14 -9.88 21.83 -7.16
N VAL A 15 -9.65 20.60 -6.70
CA VAL A 15 -9.29 19.46 -7.56
C VAL A 15 -10.46 19.08 -8.48
N ARG A 16 -10.17 19.00 -9.77
CA ARG A 16 -11.15 18.69 -10.83
C ARG A 16 -10.98 17.27 -11.34
N PHE A 17 -12.10 16.65 -11.75
CA PHE A 17 -12.05 15.45 -12.56
C PHE A 17 -11.62 15.79 -13.98
N ASP A 18 -10.77 14.95 -14.57
CA ASP A 18 -10.64 14.90 -16.02
C ASP A 18 -11.95 14.39 -16.66
N SER A 19 -12.06 14.47 -17.98
CA SER A 19 -13.26 14.04 -18.69
C SER A 19 -13.48 12.53 -18.66
N GLU A 20 -12.45 11.73 -18.35
CA GLU A 20 -12.50 10.27 -18.42
C GLU A 20 -12.77 9.60 -17.07
N ALA A 21 -12.46 10.27 -15.95
CA ALA A 21 -12.60 9.75 -14.60
C ALA A 21 -14.03 9.29 -14.28
N PRO A 22 -15.11 10.02 -14.65
CA PRO A 22 -16.47 9.54 -14.41
C PRO A 22 -16.75 8.20 -15.09
N THR A 23 -16.31 8.03 -16.35
CA THR A 23 -16.49 6.79 -17.10
C THR A 23 -15.70 5.64 -16.48
N ARG A 24 -14.47 5.91 -16.02
CA ARG A 24 -13.63 4.90 -15.35
C ARG A 24 -14.19 4.49 -13.99
N MET A 25 -14.71 5.45 -13.21
CA MET A 25 -15.43 5.17 -11.96
C MET A 25 -16.63 4.26 -12.22
N GLU A 26 -17.42 4.58 -13.25
CA GLU A 26 -18.61 3.80 -13.63
C GLU A 26 -18.26 2.34 -13.97
N ALA A 27 -17.12 2.09 -14.63
CA ALA A 27 -16.67 0.72 -14.91
C ALA A 27 -16.40 -0.11 -13.64
N VAL A 28 -16.01 0.54 -12.53
CA VAL A 28 -15.79 -0.11 -11.24
C VAL A 28 -17.13 -0.33 -10.53
N ILE A 29 -17.95 0.72 -10.42
CA ILE A 29 -19.12 0.76 -9.53
C ILE A 29 -20.46 0.38 -10.18
N GLY A 30 -20.55 0.39 -11.51
CA GLY A 30 -21.81 0.18 -12.23
C GLY A 30 -22.47 -1.17 -11.93
N ARG A 31 -21.66 -2.17 -11.52
CA ARG A 31 -22.14 -3.48 -11.03
C ARG A 31 -22.96 -3.43 -9.73
N PHE A 32 -23.02 -2.28 -9.06
CA PHE A 32 -23.77 -2.02 -7.84
C PHE A 32 -24.93 -1.04 -8.08
N SER A 33 -25.31 -0.79 -9.34
CA SER A 33 -26.39 0.14 -9.72
C SER A 33 -27.76 -0.24 -9.15
N ASP A 34 -28.02 -1.54 -9.03
CA ASP A 34 -29.32 -2.10 -8.68
C ASP A 34 -29.48 -2.32 -7.16
N GLN A 35 -28.50 -1.85 -6.39
CA GLN A 35 -28.45 -1.99 -4.94
C GLN A 35 -28.68 -0.64 -4.29
N ASP A 36 -29.47 -0.61 -3.22
CA ASP A 36 -29.72 0.58 -2.43
C ASP A 36 -29.07 0.47 -1.05
N LEU A 37 -28.69 1.61 -0.49
CA LEU A 37 -28.20 1.76 0.87
C LEU A 37 -28.65 3.13 1.40
N ALA A 38 -29.24 3.17 2.59
CA ALA A 38 -29.65 4.41 3.25
C ALA A 38 -30.55 5.34 2.39
N GLY A 39 -31.37 4.78 1.50
CA GLY A 39 -32.31 5.52 0.65
C GLY A 39 -31.72 6.09 -0.65
N GLU A 40 -30.46 5.82 -0.97
CA GLU A 40 -29.83 6.13 -2.26
C GLU A 40 -29.21 4.87 -2.87
N ARG A 41 -28.93 4.91 -4.18
CA ARG A 41 -28.22 3.82 -4.86
C ARG A 41 -26.82 3.67 -4.27
N LEU A 42 -26.40 2.43 -4.04
CA LEU A 42 -25.07 2.09 -3.57
C LEU A 42 -23.99 2.60 -4.54
N SER A 43 -24.23 2.49 -5.85
CA SER A 43 -23.38 3.08 -6.89
C SER A 43 -23.11 4.57 -6.64
N THR A 44 -24.13 5.38 -6.33
CA THR A 44 -23.98 6.81 -6.02
C THR A 44 -23.08 7.06 -4.81
N HIS A 45 -23.26 6.28 -3.74
CA HIS A 45 -22.38 6.39 -2.57
C HIS A 45 -20.94 6.03 -2.90
N LEU A 46 -20.73 4.97 -3.70
CA LEU A 46 -19.41 4.54 -4.15
C LEU A 46 -18.76 5.56 -5.10
N THR A 47 -19.51 6.20 -6.01
CA THR A 47 -18.99 7.28 -6.86
C THR A 47 -18.44 8.40 -6.00
N ARG A 48 -19.21 8.83 -5.00
CA ARG A 48 -18.81 9.90 -4.08
C ARG A 48 -17.60 9.49 -3.25
N PHE A 49 -17.57 8.26 -2.74
CA PHE A 49 -16.42 7.72 -2.02
C PHE A 49 -15.15 7.72 -2.87
N LEU A 50 -15.23 7.19 -4.09
CA LEU A 50 -14.10 7.19 -5.01
C LEU A 50 -13.66 8.62 -5.36
N GLY A 51 -14.62 9.51 -5.59
CA GLY A 51 -14.35 10.92 -5.85
C GLY A 51 -13.65 11.64 -4.69
N LEU A 52 -14.03 11.35 -3.44
CA LEU A 52 -13.41 11.95 -2.26
C LEU A 52 -11.93 11.58 -2.17
N TRP A 53 -11.61 10.29 -2.25
CA TRP A 53 -10.24 9.84 -2.06
C TRP A 53 -9.36 10.09 -3.28
N SER A 54 -9.91 10.10 -4.50
CA SER A 54 -9.19 10.55 -5.70
C SER A 54 -8.81 12.04 -5.57
N ARG A 55 -9.76 12.89 -5.15
CA ARG A 55 -9.47 14.32 -4.87
C ARG A 55 -8.42 14.50 -3.79
N LEU A 56 -8.48 13.69 -2.74
CA LEU A 56 -7.49 13.73 -1.67
C LEU A 56 -6.10 13.30 -2.18
N ALA A 57 -6.00 12.20 -2.93
CA ALA A 57 -4.74 11.72 -3.49
C ALA A 57 -4.08 12.80 -4.38
N ALA A 58 -4.86 13.37 -5.31
CA ALA A 58 -4.44 14.46 -6.18
C ALA A 58 -3.97 15.69 -5.37
N TYR A 59 -4.76 16.12 -4.39
CA TYR A 59 -4.39 17.23 -3.50
C TYR A 59 -3.08 16.96 -2.75
N LEU A 60 -2.89 15.75 -2.22
CA LEU A 60 -1.66 15.36 -1.54
C LEU A 60 -0.46 15.27 -2.49
N ALA A 61 -0.69 14.98 -3.77
CA ALA A 61 0.29 15.03 -4.84
C ALA A 61 0.54 16.46 -5.37
N SER A 62 -0.19 17.46 -4.86
CA SER A 62 -0.17 18.85 -5.37
C SER A 62 -0.64 18.96 -6.84
N SER A 63 -1.54 18.07 -7.25
CA SER A 63 -2.18 18.06 -8.57
C SER A 63 -3.57 18.71 -8.50
N ASP A 64 -3.89 19.55 -9.49
CA ASP A 64 -5.20 20.21 -9.61
C ASP A 64 -6.22 19.39 -10.41
N VAL A 65 -5.76 18.33 -11.10
CA VAL A 65 -6.58 17.45 -11.95
C VAL A 65 -6.32 16.01 -11.52
N ILE A 66 -7.41 15.25 -11.38
CA ILE A 66 -7.39 13.82 -11.06
C ILE A 66 -6.98 13.04 -12.29
N ASP A 67 -5.96 12.21 -12.13
CA ASP A 67 -5.50 11.29 -13.16
C ASP A 67 -5.91 9.83 -12.88
N LEU A 68 -5.34 8.89 -13.65
CA LEU A 68 -5.58 7.47 -13.47
C LEU A 68 -4.94 6.90 -12.19
N GLU A 69 -3.79 7.43 -11.78
CA GLU A 69 -3.07 6.99 -10.59
C GLU A 69 -3.90 7.32 -9.34
N ASP A 70 -4.44 8.55 -9.26
CA ASP A 70 -5.33 9.00 -8.18
C ASP A 70 -6.58 8.13 -8.05
N LEU A 71 -7.21 7.82 -9.19
CA LEU A 71 -8.39 6.95 -9.21
C LEU A 71 -8.04 5.52 -8.77
N THR A 72 -6.89 5.02 -9.21
CA THR A 72 -6.41 3.68 -8.85
C THR A 72 -6.12 3.59 -7.36
N MET A 73 -5.43 4.59 -6.79
CA MET A 73 -5.24 4.74 -5.35
C MET A 73 -6.58 4.74 -4.60
N SER A 74 -7.58 5.44 -5.12
CA SER A 74 -8.91 5.46 -4.51
C SER A 74 -9.63 4.10 -4.57
N VAL A 75 -9.47 3.34 -5.64
CA VAL A 75 -10.01 1.97 -5.74
C VAL A 75 -9.30 1.05 -4.75
N ASP A 76 -7.98 1.17 -4.63
CA ASP A 76 -7.18 0.39 -3.68
C ASP A 76 -7.55 0.70 -2.22
N VAL A 77 -7.98 1.92 -1.91
CA VAL A 77 -8.55 2.30 -0.60
C VAL A 77 -9.90 1.65 -0.36
N LEU A 78 -10.78 1.63 -1.37
CA LEU A 78 -12.06 0.94 -1.27
C LEU A 78 -11.86 -0.57 -1.05
N ASP A 79 -10.97 -1.19 -1.83
CA ASP A 79 -10.59 -2.59 -1.69
C ASP A 79 -9.97 -2.86 -0.30
N TYR A 80 -9.16 -1.93 0.22
CA TYR A 80 -8.63 -2.03 1.57
C TYR A 80 -9.74 -2.12 2.63
N PHE A 81 -10.69 -1.18 2.64
CA PHE A 81 -11.75 -1.15 3.66
C PHE A 81 -12.73 -2.31 3.55
N THR A 82 -12.92 -2.86 2.35
CA THR A 82 -13.87 -3.94 2.09
C THR A 82 -13.26 -5.34 2.25
N SER A 83 -11.97 -5.52 1.92
CA SER A 83 -11.28 -6.82 2.06
C SER A 83 -10.66 -7.05 3.43
N THR A 84 -10.30 -6.00 4.17
CA THR A 84 -9.60 -6.13 5.45
C THR A 84 -10.54 -5.98 6.66
N THR A 85 -10.08 -6.46 7.82
CA THR A 85 -10.72 -6.25 9.12
C THR A 85 -9.82 -5.44 10.04
N LYS A 86 -10.37 -4.91 11.13
CA LYS A 86 -9.64 -4.13 12.15
C LYS A 86 -9.05 -2.81 11.65
N TRP A 87 -9.46 -2.30 10.49
CA TRP A 87 -9.08 -0.94 10.07
C TRP A 87 -9.64 0.13 11.02
N TRP A 88 -10.72 -0.19 11.75
CA TRP A 88 -11.30 0.67 12.79
C TRP A 88 -10.42 0.84 14.05
N THR A 89 -9.24 0.19 14.12
CA THR A 89 -8.27 0.42 15.21
C THR A 89 -7.31 1.57 14.92
N MET A 90 -7.43 2.21 13.75
CA MET A 90 -6.61 3.36 13.39
C MET A 90 -6.91 4.54 14.32
N THR A 91 -5.87 5.22 14.79
CA THR A 91 -6.00 6.36 15.70
C THR A 91 -5.24 7.58 15.17
N ARG A 92 -5.39 8.74 15.82
CA ARG A 92 -4.64 9.95 15.45
C ARG A 92 -3.15 9.84 15.77
N GLU A 93 -2.78 8.96 16.71
CA GLU A 93 -1.39 8.66 17.07
C GLU A 93 -0.77 7.65 16.09
N THR A 94 -1.61 6.78 15.54
CA THR A 94 -1.23 5.76 14.55
C THR A 94 -2.06 5.88 13.25
N PRO A 95 -1.95 7.00 12.50
CA PRO A 95 -2.87 7.36 11.42
C PRO A 95 -2.59 6.66 10.08
N TRP A 96 -1.88 5.54 10.08
CA TRP A 96 -1.37 4.89 8.88
C TRP A 96 -2.21 3.69 8.45
N LEU A 97 -2.26 3.45 7.13
CA LEU A 97 -2.89 2.26 6.57
C LEU A 97 -1.97 1.06 6.79
N ILE A 98 -2.42 0.10 7.60
CA ILE A 98 -1.68 -1.14 7.86
C ILE A 98 -2.01 -2.14 6.75
N MET A 99 -1.00 -2.61 6.01
CA MET A 99 -1.13 -3.56 4.89
C MET A 99 -1.48 -4.98 5.37
N ARG A 100 -2.70 -5.17 5.88
CA ARG A 100 -3.22 -6.46 6.33
C ARG A 100 -3.53 -7.38 5.14
N PRO A 101 -3.33 -8.70 5.26
CA PRO A 101 -3.83 -9.63 4.24
C PRO A 101 -5.35 -9.51 4.10
N PRO A 102 -5.90 -9.68 2.88
CA PRO A 102 -7.34 -9.71 2.69
C PRO A 102 -7.95 -10.87 3.48
N SER A 103 -9.11 -10.62 4.07
CA SER A 103 -9.86 -11.58 4.89
C SER A 103 -11.12 -12.11 4.21
N ARG A 104 -11.48 -11.53 3.05
CA ARG A 104 -12.68 -11.82 2.26
C ARG A 104 -12.58 -11.16 0.90
N ASP A 105 -13.45 -11.60 -0.02
CA ASP A 105 -13.61 -10.95 -1.31
C ASP A 105 -14.31 -9.58 -1.16
N PRO A 106 -13.70 -8.48 -1.66
CA PRO A 106 -14.24 -7.13 -1.51
C PRO A 106 -15.57 -6.95 -2.26
N ARG A 107 -15.77 -7.65 -3.39
CA ARG A 107 -16.97 -7.50 -4.22
C ARG A 107 -18.17 -8.17 -3.56
N GLU A 108 -18.00 -9.39 -3.07
CA GLU A 108 -19.03 -10.07 -2.28
C GLU A 108 -19.38 -9.27 -1.03
N PHE A 109 -18.37 -8.71 -0.36
CA PHE A 109 -18.58 -7.86 0.80
C PHE A 109 -19.40 -6.60 0.47
N MET A 110 -19.05 -5.88 -0.60
CA MET A 110 -19.81 -4.72 -1.07
C MET A 110 -21.25 -5.06 -1.45
N ARG A 111 -21.51 -6.22 -2.07
CA ARG A 111 -22.89 -6.64 -2.32
C ARG A 111 -23.64 -6.92 -1.02
N SER A 112 -22.95 -7.43 -0.01
CA SER A 112 -23.57 -7.82 1.27
C SER A 112 -24.01 -6.65 2.14
N ILE A 113 -23.56 -5.42 1.86
CA ILE A 113 -23.98 -4.22 2.61
C ILE A 113 -25.30 -3.65 2.12
N SER A 114 -25.75 -3.98 0.91
CA SER A 114 -27.09 -3.56 0.44
C SER A 114 -28.23 -4.20 1.22
N SER A 115 -27.96 -5.30 1.94
CA SER A 115 -28.92 -5.95 2.84
C SER A 115 -28.91 -5.36 4.26
N LEU A 116 -28.13 -4.30 4.51
CA LEU A 116 -27.90 -3.74 5.83
C LEU A 116 -28.84 -2.56 6.07
N GLN A 117 -29.41 -2.47 7.28
CA GLN A 117 -30.21 -1.33 7.69
C GLN A 117 -29.35 -0.31 8.42
N VAL A 118 -29.25 0.91 7.85
CA VAL A 118 -28.63 2.03 8.56
C VAL A 118 -29.66 2.61 9.52
N ASP A 119 -29.41 2.46 10.83
CA ASP A 119 -30.39 2.79 11.85
C ASP A 119 -30.64 4.31 11.96
N ALA A 120 -31.85 4.69 12.39
CA ALA A 120 -32.27 6.09 12.47
C ALA A 120 -31.38 6.97 13.36
N PRO A 121 -30.90 6.53 14.54
CA PRO A 121 -29.93 7.26 15.36
C PRO A 121 -28.60 7.47 14.62
N THR A 122 -28.12 6.45 13.90
CA THR A 122 -26.89 6.56 13.10
C THR A 122 -27.05 7.64 12.01
N LEU A 123 -28.17 7.63 11.29
CA LEU A 123 -28.48 8.63 10.26
C LEU A 123 -28.65 10.05 10.85
N SER A 124 -29.23 10.15 12.05
CA SER A 124 -29.37 11.43 12.78
C SER A 124 -28.00 12.00 13.14
N ARG A 125 -27.08 11.18 13.67
CA ARG A 125 -25.70 11.57 13.96
C ARG A 125 -24.94 12.03 12.71
N ILE A 126 -25.06 11.28 11.62
CA ILE A 126 -24.48 11.63 10.31
C ILE A 126 -25.01 12.98 9.81
N SER A 127 -26.32 13.20 9.93
CA SER A 127 -26.96 14.46 9.51
C SER A 127 -26.45 15.64 10.33
N GLY A 128 -26.42 15.51 11.67
CA GLY A 128 -25.89 16.56 12.54
C GLY A 128 -24.40 16.85 12.33
N ALA A 129 -23.59 15.85 11.96
CA ALA A 129 -22.19 16.07 11.57
C ALA A 129 -22.05 16.74 10.20
N THR A 130 -22.98 16.44 9.27
CA THR A 130 -23.05 17.09 7.96
C THR A 130 -23.44 18.56 8.08
N ASP A 131 -24.37 18.89 8.96
CA ASP A 131 -24.78 20.28 9.25
C ASP A 131 -23.62 21.09 9.84
N LYS A 132 -22.88 20.50 10.79
CA LYS A 132 -21.67 21.13 11.36
C LYS A 132 -20.59 21.38 10.30
N LEU A 133 -20.39 20.41 9.39
CA LEU A 133 -19.48 20.58 8.27
C LEU A 133 -19.95 21.72 7.37
N LEU A 134 -21.24 21.79 7.04
CA LEU A 134 -21.81 22.86 6.23
C LEU A 134 -21.55 24.23 6.87
N SER A 135 -21.90 24.41 8.15
CA SER A 135 -21.65 25.65 8.88
C SER A 135 -20.17 26.04 8.87
N PHE A 136 -19.26 25.07 9.07
CA PHE A 136 -17.82 25.32 8.96
C PHE A 136 -17.41 25.81 7.56
N LEU A 137 -17.92 25.18 6.49
CA LEU A 137 -17.62 25.60 5.12
C LEU A 137 -18.17 27.00 4.81
N GLU A 138 -19.33 27.35 5.37
CA GLU A 138 -19.94 28.68 5.26
C GLU A 138 -19.14 29.75 5.99
N GLU A 139 -18.83 29.53 7.27
CA GLU A 139 -18.04 30.44 8.12
C GLU A 139 -16.67 30.76 7.50
N HIS A 140 -16.04 29.76 6.88
CA HIS A 140 -14.73 29.91 6.24
C HIS A 140 -14.81 30.29 4.75
N ASN A 141 -16.00 30.56 4.21
CA ASN A 141 -16.24 30.91 2.81
C ASN A 141 -15.60 29.93 1.80
N LEU A 142 -15.71 28.64 2.07
CA LEU A 142 -15.17 27.57 1.24
C LEU A 142 -16.18 27.21 0.15
N ALA A 143 -15.86 27.52 -1.11
CA ALA A 143 -16.71 27.35 -2.30
C ALA A 143 -18.08 28.08 -2.26
N ASN A 144 -18.84 27.97 -3.36
CA ASN A 144 -20.22 28.42 -3.45
C ASN A 144 -21.20 27.38 -2.87
N ALA A 145 -22.50 27.70 -2.80
CA ALA A 145 -23.52 26.83 -2.24
C ALA A 145 -23.53 25.41 -2.87
N ASN A 146 -23.38 25.32 -4.19
CA ASN A 146 -23.36 24.03 -4.91
C ASN A 146 -22.15 23.18 -4.50
N GLY A 147 -20.94 23.77 -4.49
CA GLY A 147 -19.73 23.06 -4.09
C GLY A 147 -19.75 22.60 -2.64
N ARG A 148 -20.30 23.41 -1.73
CA ARG A 148 -20.52 23.02 -0.32
C ARG A 148 -21.46 21.84 -0.21
N SER A 149 -22.61 21.91 -0.90
CA SER A 149 -23.61 20.84 -0.90
C SER A 149 -23.03 19.52 -1.45
N GLU A 150 -22.27 19.58 -2.55
CA GLU A 150 -21.62 18.41 -3.14
C GLU A 150 -20.60 17.77 -2.18
N LEU A 151 -19.73 18.58 -1.56
CA LEU A 151 -18.75 18.09 -0.60
C LEU A 151 -19.42 17.47 0.64
N CYS A 152 -20.47 18.11 1.17
CA CYS A 152 -21.27 17.57 2.26
C CYS A 152 -21.91 16.22 1.89
N ALA A 153 -22.53 16.11 0.71
CA ALA A 153 -23.11 14.85 0.23
C ALA A 153 -22.05 13.75 0.04
N THR A 154 -20.86 14.16 -0.40
CA THR A 154 -19.71 13.29 -0.60
C THR A 154 -19.20 12.70 0.71
N ILE A 155 -18.92 13.55 1.70
CA ILE A 155 -18.46 13.13 3.02
C ILE A 155 -19.54 12.33 3.75
N ARG A 156 -20.81 12.73 3.64
CA ARG A 156 -21.95 11.97 4.16
C ARG A 156 -21.98 10.54 3.61
N SER A 157 -21.77 10.37 2.31
CA SER A 157 -21.73 9.05 1.68
C SER A 157 -20.55 8.21 2.18
N ALA A 158 -19.39 8.83 2.41
CA ALA A 158 -18.25 8.15 2.99
C ALA A 158 -18.52 7.68 4.43
N TRP A 159 -19.17 8.50 5.26
CA TRP A 159 -19.59 8.08 6.60
C TRP A 159 -20.60 6.92 6.56
N ILE A 160 -21.63 7.00 5.71
CA ILE A 160 -22.62 5.91 5.56
C ILE A 160 -21.93 4.59 5.17
N LEU A 161 -21.04 4.63 4.16
CA LEU A 161 -20.33 3.44 3.69
C LEU A 161 -19.42 2.86 4.77
N LEU A 162 -18.61 3.70 5.43
CA LEU A 162 -17.68 3.22 6.47
C LEU A 162 -18.45 2.67 7.69
N SER A 163 -19.56 3.29 8.10
CA SER A 163 -20.44 2.74 9.15
C SER A 163 -20.99 1.38 8.75
N ALA A 164 -21.48 1.24 7.50
CA ALA A 164 -21.99 -0.03 6.98
C ALA A 164 -20.89 -1.11 6.89
N PHE A 165 -19.69 -0.73 6.42
CA PHE A 165 -18.53 -1.63 6.35
C PHE A 165 -18.13 -2.11 7.74
N MET A 166 -18.07 -1.23 8.74
CA MET A 166 -17.75 -1.61 10.12
C MET A 166 -18.81 -2.56 10.68
N CYS A 167 -20.09 -2.19 10.59
CA CYS A 167 -21.21 -2.98 11.06
C CYS A 167 -21.19 -4.40 10.45
N LYS A 168 -21.09 -4.48 9.12
CA LYS A 168 -21.03 -5.78 8.42
C LYS A 168 -19.77 -6.57 8.77
N SER A 169 -18.64 -5.89 8.97
CA SER A 169 -17.38 -6.54 9.37
C SER A 169 -17.46 -7.19 10.75
N GLN A 170 -18.32 -6.68 11.63
CA GLN A 170 -18.58 -7.23 12.95
C GLN A 170 -19.72 -8.27 12.95
N GLY A 171 -20.24 -8.64 11.78
CA GLY A 171 -21.32 -9.62 11.65
C GLY A 171 -22.71 -9.08 11.99
N ARG A 172 -22.86 -7.76 12.11
CA ARG A 172 -24.16 -7.10 12.34
C ARG A 172 -24.82 -6.73 11.02
N ASN A 173 -26.15 -6.59 11.05
CA ASN A 173 -26.97 -6.15 9.90
C ASN A 173 -27.71 -4.83 10.17
N ILE A 174 -27.52 -4.23 11.35
CA ILE A 174 -28.09 -2.94 11.73
C ILE A 174 -26.96 -2.09 12.33
N THR A 175 -26.75 -0.89 11.80
CA THR A 175 -25.73 0.03 12.34
C THR A 175 -26.12 0.55 13.72
N ILE A 176 -25.11 0.91 14.52
CA ILE A 176 -25.28 1.60 15.80
C ILE A 176 -24.50 2.93 15.77
N GLU A 177 -24.73 3.81 16.74
CA GLU A 177 -24.05 5.12 16.78
C GLU A 177 -22.53 5.00 16.82
N GLU A 178 -21.99 3.98 17.49
CA GLU A 178 -20.56 3.71 17.56
C GLU A 178 -19.94 3.42 16.19
N ASP A 179 -20.70 2.86 15.24
CA ASP A 179 -20.22 2.67 13.86
C ASP A 179 -19.96 4.00 13.18
N PHE A 180 -20.84 4.98 13.42
CA PHE A 180 -20.66 6.33 12.92
C PHE A 180 -19.49 7.04 13.60
N GLU A 181 -19.32 6.94 14.92
CA GLU A 181 -18.20 7.61 15.59
C GLU A 181 -16.85 7.12 15.06
N VAL A 182 -16.71 5.82 14.81
CA VAL A 182 -15.54 5.27 14.14
C VAL A 182 -15.42 5.77 12.70
N ALA A 183 -16.48 5.68 11.89
CA ALA A 183 -16.46 6.18 10.52
C ALA A 183 -16.07 7.67 10.44
N TYR A 184 -16.57 8.47 11.38
CA TYR A 184 -16.28 9.88 11.53
C TYR A 184 -14.79 10.11 11.81
N ASP A 185 -14.22 9.42 12.79
CA ASP A 185 -12.80 9.53 13.11
C ASP A 185 -11.90 9.02 11.97
N ILE A 186 -12.25 7.92 11.30
CA ILE A 186 -11.49 7.40 10.16
C ILE A 186 -11.45 8.41 9.02
N VAL A 187 -12.58 9.00 8.62
CA VAL A 187 -12.58 10.05 7.59
C VAL A 187 -11.67 11.21 7.99
N ARG A 188 -11.69 11.64 9.26
CA ARG A 188 -10.80 12.71 9.74
C ARG A 188 -9.33 12.30 9.72
N ILE A 189 -8.99 11.07 10.09
CA ILE A 189 -7.63 10.57 10.04
C ILE A 189 -7.12 10.57 8.59
N LEU A 190 -7.91 10.04 7.66
CA LEU A 190 -7.58 10.05 6.25
C LEU A 190 -7.44 11.48 5.69
N LEU A 191 -8.35 12.39 6.02
CA LEU A 191 -8.25 13.77 5.52
C LEU A 191 -7.04 14.52 6.08
N PHE A 192 -6.77 14.41 7.38
CA PHE A 192 -5.87 15.34 8.08
C PHE A 192 -4.52 14.77 8.49
N TYR A 193 -4.37 13.44 8.56
CA TYR A 193 -3.18 12.82 9.16
C TYR A 193 -2.42 11.87 8.22
N ILE A 194 -3.12 11.18 7.32
CA ILE A 194 -2.50 10.18 6.43
C ILE A 194 -1.54 10.82 5.43
N SER A 195 -0.51 10.13 4.96
CA SER A 195 0.39 10.62 3.90
C SER A 195 0.00 10.10 2.51
N LEU A 196 0.51 10.75 1.45
CA LEU A 196 0.36 10.21 0.08
C LEU A 196 0.98 8.81 -0.05
N ASN A 197 2.07 8.55 0.69
CA ASN A 197 2.75 7.26 0.66
C ASN A 197 1.90 6.12 1.19
N ASP A 198 0.93 6.39 2.07
CA ASP A 198 -0.02 5.35 2.50
C ASP A 198 -0.90 4.89 1.33
N PHE A 199 -1.44 5.83 0.54
CA PHE A 199 -2.21 5.51 -0.67
C PHE A 199 -1.36 4.78 -1.69
N ARG A 200 -0.19 5.33 -2.03
CA ARG A 200 0.74 4.72 -2.98
C ARG A 200 1.20 3.33 -2.55
N SER A 201 1.38 3.09 -1.25
CA SER A 201 1.78 1.77 -0.75
C SER A 201 0.72 0.70 -0.97
N LEU A 202 -0.57 1.04 -0.88
CA LEU A 202 -1.65 0.08 -1.21
C LEU A 202 -1.63 -0.31 -2.69
N THR A 203 -1.42 0.66 -3.57
CA THR A 203 -1.29 0.41 -5.00
C THR A 203 -0.02 -0.36 -5.34
N ALA A 204 1.11 0.00 -4.71
CA ALA A 204 2.40 -0.64 -4.94
C ALA A 204 2.39 -2.12 -4.53
N ILE A 205 1.81 -2.50 -3.39
CA ILE A 205 1.77 -3.92 -2.99
C ILE A 205 0.91 -4.76 -3.95
N ARG A 206 -0.21 -4.21 -4.42
CA ARG A 206 -1.06 -4.90 -5.40
C ARG A 206 -0.32 -5.05 -6.72
N THR A 207 0.19 -3.96 -7.27
CA THR A 207 0.83 -3.93 -8.58
C THR A 207 2.06 -4.82 -8.62
N LEU A 208 2.89 -4.79 -7.57
CA LEU A 208 4.05 -5.68 -7.42
C LEU A 208 3.64 -7.16 -7.41
N ALA A 209 2.61 -7.52 -6.66
CA ALA A 209 2.14 -8.90 -6.56
C ALA A 209 1.54 -9.42 -7.88
N THR A 210 0.90 -8.53 -8.65
CA THR A 210 0.28 -8.85 -9.94
C THR A 210 1.21 -8.62 -11.14
N ASN A 211 2.46 -8.22 -10.91
CA ASN A 211 3.35 -7.85 -12.01
C ASN A 211 3.76 -9.12 -12.81
N PRO A 212 3.55 -9.15 -14.14
CA PRO A 212 3.86 -10.31 -14.96
C PRO A 212 5.37 -10.65 -15.03
N LYS A 213 6.25 -9.68 -14.76
CA LYS A 213 7.70 -9.92 -14.66
C LYS A 213 8.05 -10.83 -13.48
N LEU A 214 7.24 -10.84 -12.41
CA LEU A 214 7.52 -11.59 -11.19
C LEU A 214 7.46 -13.12 -11.42
N PRO A 215 6.40 -13.71 -12.03
CA PRO A 215 6.41 -15.12 -12.42
C PRO A 215 7.51 -15.49 -13.42
N ALA A 216 7.86 -14.58 -14.33
CA ALA A 216 8.94 -14.80 -15.30
C ALA A 216 10.30 -14.89 -14.60
N ALA A 217 10.62 -13.93 -13.72
CA ALA A 217 11.83 -13.91 -12.91
C ALA A 217 11.92 -15.13 -11.97
N ALA A 218 10.79 -15.54 -11.37
CA ALA A 218 10.76 -16.72 -10.50
C ALA A 218 11.21 -18.02 -11.19
N ARG A 219 10.95 -18.14 -12.50
CA ARG A 219 11.35 -19.29 -13.33
C ARG A 219 12.83 -19.33 -13.67
N ILE A 220 13.56 -18.22 -13.51
CA ILE A 220 14.99 -18.15 -13.82
C ILE A 220 15.78 -18.96 -12.80
N GLY A 221 16.44 -20.01 -13.27
CA GLY A 221 17.36 -20.81 -12.47
C GLY A 221 18.74 -20.16 -12.35
N PHE A 222 19.47 -20.50 -11.29
CA PHE A 222 20.89 -20.16 -11.16
C PHE A 222 21.75 -21.41 -11.37
N SER A 223 22.85 -21.27 -12.09
CA SER A 223 23.87 -22.30 -12.14
C SER A 223 24.61 -22.42 -10.79
N PRO A 224 25.11 -23.62 -10.43
CA PRO A 224 25.94 -23.77 -9.23
C PRO A 224 27.18 -22.88 -9.23
N GLY A 225 27.79 -22.64 -10.40
CA GLY A 225 28.95 -21.75 -10.54
C GLY A 225 28.61 -20.29 -10.20
N PHE A 226 27.49 -19.79 -10.72
CA PHE A 226 27.00 -18.45 -10.36
C PHE A 226 26.71 -18.32 -8.86
N GLU A 227 25.98 -19.29 -8.27
CA GLU A 227 25.69 -19.26 -6.82
C GLU A 227 26.98 -19.29 -6.00
N HIS A 228 27.99 -20.07 -6.42
CA HIS A 228 29.28 -20.11 -5.76
C HIS A 228 30.02 -18.77 -5.81
N GLN A 229 30.00 -18.08 -6.95
CA GLN A 229 30.58 -16.75 -7.09
C GLN A 229 29.80 -15.70 -6.26
N LEU A 230 28.48 -15.78 -6.21
CA LEU A 230 27.68 -14.89 -5.37
C LEU A 230 27.93 -15.12 -3.87
N ASP A 231 28.02 -16.36 -3.43
CA ASP A 231 28.25 -16.70 -2.02
C ASP A 231 29.71 -16.44 -1.56
N SER A 232 30.64 -16.32 -2.50
CA SER A 232 32.03 -15.90 -2.25
C SER A 232 32.25 -14.38 -2.41
N SER A 233 31.23 -13.64 -2.85
CA SER A 233 31.29 -12.19 -3.05
C SER A 233 31.55 -11.38 -1.76
N VAL A 234 31.93 -10.11 -1.94
CA VAL A 234 32.07 -9.15 -0.84
C VAL A 234 30.76 -8.99 -0.06
N ALA A 235 29.62 -8.91 -0.75
CA ALA A 235 28.31 -8.84 -0.12
C ALA A 235 28.05 -10.04 0.80
N ALA A 236 28.30 -11.26 0.32
CA ALA A 236 28.14 -12.48 1.11
C ALA A 236 29.10 -12.54 2.32
N ARG A 237 30.34 -12.04 2.15
CA ARG A 237 31.30 -11.93 3.25
C ARG A 237 30.83 -10.95 4.32
N LEU A 238 30.31 -9.80 3.93
CA LEU A 238 29.79 -8.77 4.84
C LEU A 238 28.58 -9.28 5.63
N GLU A 239 27.67 -10.00 4.98
CA GLU A 239 26.54 -10.66 5.65
C GLU A 239 26.98 -11.73 6.65
N ARG A 240 28.02 -12.51 6.34
CA ARG A 240 28.58 -13.50 7.27
C ARG A 240 29.25 -12.87 8.48
N LEU A 241 30.01 -11.79 8.27
CA LEU A 241 30.71 -11.07 9.34
C LEU A 241 29.74 -10.35 10.28
N HIS A 242 28.71 -9.70 9.72
CA HIS A 242 27.86 -8.76 10.46
C HIS A 242 26.41 -9.22 10.62
N GLY A 243 26.07 -10.42 10.16
CA GLY A 243 24.71 -10.96 10.17
C GLY A 243 24.07 -11.07 11.55
N GLY A 244 24.88 -11.14 12.62
CA GLY A 244 24.39 -11.04 14.00
C GLY A 244 23.63 -9.73 14.29
N ARG A 245 23.90 -8.66 13.56
CA ARG A 245 23.18 -7.38 13.65
C ARG A 245 21.76 -7.44 13.10
N LEU A 246 21.48 -8.41 12.23
CA LEU A 246 20.16 -8.65 11.64
C LEU A 246 19.28 -9.54 12.52
N ALA A 247 19.83 -10.13 13.61
CA ALA A 247 19.11 -11.05 14.48
C ALA A 247 17.73 -10.55 14.98
N PRO A 248 17.56 -9.26 15.36
CA PRO A 248 16.24 -8.74 15.73
C PRO A 248 15.21 -8.81 14.60
N LEU A 249 15.64 -8.64 13.34
CA LEU A 249 14.78 -8.72 12.16
C LEU A 249 14.43 -10.18 11.80
N LEU A 250 15.30 -11.14 12.16
CA LEU A 250 15.07 -12.57 11.94
C LEU A 250 13.94 -13.17 12.79
N LEU A 251 13.58 -12.52 13.90
CA LEU A 251 12.41 -12.90 14.68
C LEU A 251 11.10 -12.51 13.97
N SER A 252 11.18 -11.65 12.97
CA SER A 252 10.05 -10.92 12.39
C SER A 252 9.84 -11.18 10.90
N ALA A 253 10.77 -11.84 10.23
CA ALA A 253 10.70 -12.23 8.83
C ALA A 253 11.18 -13.68 8.68
N PRO A 254 10.68 -14.47 7.69
CA PRO A 254 11.13 -15.85 7.49
C PRO A 254 12.67 -15.91 7.40
N GLY A 255 13.27 -16.95 7.97
CA GLY A 255 14.71 -17.06 8.27
C GLY A 255 15.69 -16.94 7.08
N SER A 256 15.18 -16.77 5.87
CA SER A 256 15.89 -16.42 4.65
C SER A 256 16.19 -14.92 4.50
N SER A 257 15.69 -14.07 5.40
CA SER A 257 16.07 -12.65 5.56
C SER A 257 17.46 -12.44 6.19
N ARG A 258 18.19 -13.54 6.49
CA ARG A 258 19.61 -13.51 6.92
C ARG A 258 20.55 -12.93 5.87
N THR A 259 20.12 -12.95 4.61
CA THR A 259 20.91 -12.55 3.45
C THR A 259 20.18 -11.48 2.64
N ILE A 260 20.21 -10.23 3.12
CA ILE A 260 19.55 -9.08 2.49
C ILE A 260 20.24 -8.69 1.17
N LEU A 261 21.54 -8.45 1.20
CA LEU A 261 22.35 -8.05 0.04
C LEU A 261 22.32 -9.15 -1.03
N THR A 262 22.67 -10.39 -0.68
CA THR A 262 22.79 -11.45 -1.69
C THR A 262 21.44 -11.89 -2.24
N ASN A 263 20.36 -11.92 -1.44
CA ASN A 263 19.02 -12.19 -2.00
C ASN A 263 18.48 -11.04 -2.85
N SER A 264 18.81 -9.78 -2.52
CA SER A 264 18.47 -8.64 -3.38
C SER A 264 19.16 -8.76 -4.73
N LEU A 265 20.46 -9.09 -4.75
CA LEU A 265 21.21 -9.35 -5.99
C LEU A 265 20.63 -10.53 -6.78
N ARG A 266 20.23 -11.62 -6.10
CA ARG A 266 19.53 -12.73 -6.77
C ARG A 266 18.25 -12.25 -7.45
N LEU A 267 17.40 -11.50 -6.77
CA LEU A 267 16.15 -11.04 -7.37
C LEU A 267 16.38 -10.13 -8.58
N LEU A 268 17.25 -9.13 -8.43
CA LEU A 268 17.58 -8.20 -9.50
C LEU A 268 18.18 -8.93 -10.70
N GLY A 269 19.05 -9.91 -10.45
CA GLY A 269 19.59 -10.75 -11.51
C GLY A 269 18.53 -11.59 -12.21
N GLN A 270 17.55 -12.15 -11.48
CA GLN A 270 16.42 -12.86 -12.08
C GLN A 270 15.54 -11.95 -12.94
N LEU A 271 15.29 -10.71 -12.48
CA LEU A 271 14.52 -9.72 -13.25
C LEU A 271 15.24 -9.36 -14.55
N GLN A 272 16.53 -9.02 -14.46
CA GLN A 272 17.35 -8.70 -15.63
C GLN A 272 17.45 -9.88 -16.61
N ALA A 273 17.66 -11.09 -16.10
CA ALA A 273 17.73 -12.29 -16.93
C ALA A 273 16.39 -12.60 -17.63
N ALA A 274 15.26 -12.35 -16.95
CA ALA A 274 13.94 -12.49 -17.56
C ALA A 274 13.72 -11.48 -18.69
N GLU A 275 14.20 -10.24 -18.55
CA GLU A 275 14.16 -9.22 -19.61
C GLU A 275 15.04 -9.59 -20.80
N MET A 276 16.18 -10.23 -20.55
CA MET A 276 17.06 -10.77 -21.59
C MET A 276 16.52 -12.06 -22.25
N GLY A 277 15.37 -12.58 -21.79
CA GLY A 277 14.78 -13.82 -22.29
C GLY A 277 15.57 -15.09 -21.93
N LEU A 278 16.44 -15.00 -20.91
CA LEU A 278 17.19 -16.15 -20.42
C LEU A 278 16.25 -17.07 -19.63
N THR A 279 16.60 -18.34 -19.55
CA THR A 279 15.91 -19.32 -18.68
C THR A 279 16.77 -19.71 -17.47
N ARG A 280 18.07 -19.41 -17.55
CA ARG A 280 19.07 -19.71 -16.53
C ARG A 280 20.17 -18.65 -16.55
N ILE A 281 20.71 -18.37 -15.38
CA ILE A 281 21.89 -17.54 -15.17
C ILE A 281 23.10 -18.44 -14.94
N ASP A 282 23.97 -18.51 -15.94
CA ASP A 282 25.24 -19.25 -15.88
C ASP A 282 26.39 -18.41 -15.31
N GLU A 283 27.48 -19.08 -14.92
CA GLU A 283 28.65 -18.47 -14.28
C GLU A 283 29.28 -17.35 -15.13
N GLU A 284 29.34 -17.53 -16.44
CA GLU A 284 29.86 -16.53 -17.39
C GLU A 284 29.09 -15.19 -17.39
N HIS A 285 27.84 -15.21 -16.92
CA HIS A 285 27.00 -14.02 -16.86
C HIS A 285 27.23 -13.19 -15.60
N TYR A 286 28.01 -13.69 -14.62
CA TYR A 286 28.12 -13.13 -13.29
C TYR A 286 28.42 -11.63 -13.29
N ASP A 287 29.53 -11.22 -13.90
CA ASP A 287 29.93 -9.81 -13.89
C ASP A 287 28.88 -8.90 -14.53
N SER A 288 28.31 -9.33 -15.67
CA SER A 288 27.30 -8.54 -16.38
C SER A 288 25.99 -8.37 -15.59
N ILE A 289 25.55 -9.42 -14.90
CA ILE A 289 24.32 -9.41 -14.11
C ILE A 289 24.53 -8.64 -12.80
N ILE A 290 25.66 -8.82 -12.14
CA ILE A 290 25.96 -8.09 -10.90
C ILE A 290 26.10 -6.59 -11.20
N MET A 291 26.79 -6.21 -12.27
CA MET A 291 26.87 -4.80 -12.67
C MET A 291 25.51 -4.21 -13.05
N GLY A 292 24.66 -4.96 -13.76
CA GLY A 292 23.30 -4.53 -14.06
C GLY A 292 22.43 -4.37 -12.82
N ALA A 293 22.50 -5.32 -11.88
CA ALA A 293 21.81 -5.23 -10.59
C ALA A 293 22.27 -4.02 -9.77
N ILE A 294 23.58 -3.73 -9.74
CA ILE A 294 24.15 -2.55 -9.09
C ILE A 294 23.61 -1.26 -9.72
N GLY A 295 23.63 -1.17 -11.05
CA GLY A 295 23.09 0.00 -11.76
C GLY A 295 21.59 0.21 -11.49
N THR A 296 20.82 -0.87 -11.36
CA THR A 296 19.40 -0.80 -10.98
C THR A 296 19.21 -0.30 -9.54
N LEU A 297 20.04 -0.73 -8.59
CA LEU A 297 20.01 -0.20 -7.22
C LEU A 297 20.36 1.29 -7.17
N GLU A 298 21.39 1.70 -7.92
CA GLU A 298 21.82 3.10 -7.97
C GLU A 298 20.71 4.03 -8.47
N ARG A 299 19.93 3.59 -9.47
CA ARG A 299 18.76 4.35 -9.98
C ARG A 299 17.66 4.56 -8.92
N THR A 300 17.55 3.68 -7.93
CA THR A 300 16.62 3.85 -6.80
C THR A 300 17.15 4.71 -5.67
N GLY A 301 18.37 5.26 -5.81
CA GLY A 301 19.04 6.04 -4.78
C GLY A 301 19.71 5.19 -3.70
N VAL A 302 19.85 3.88 -3.90
CA VAL A 302 20.61 3.00 -3.01
C VAL A 302 22.08 3.02 -3.43
N SER A 303 22.96 3.46 -2.53
CA SER A 303 24.39 3.59 -2.84
C SER A 303 25.04 2.24 -3.17
N PRO A 304 25.74 2.10 -4.30
CA PRO A 304 26.41 0.84 -4.67
C PRO A 304 27.56 0.50 -3.71
N THR A 305 28.08 1.47 -2.97
CA THR A 305 29.11 1.26 -1.93
C THR A 305 28.67 0.28 -0.84
N LEU A 306 27.36 0.11 -0.63
CA LEU A 306 26.79 -0.85 0.32
C LEU A 306 27.18 -2.31 0.03
N LEU A 307 27.59 -2.62 -1.21
CA LEU A 307 27.96 -3.96 -1.64
C LEU A 307 29.47 -4.23 -1.57
N GLY A 308 30.28 -3.18 -1.33
CA GLY A 308 31.75 -3.26 -1.36
C GLY A 308 32.47 -2.67 -0.15
N ASP A 309 31.88 -1.68 0.54
CA ASP A 309 32.43 -1.02 1.73
C ASP A 309 31.79 -1.57 3.00
N GLU A 310 32.65 -2.10 3.88
CA GLU A 310 32.24 -2.65 5.18
C GLU A 310 31.55 -1.60 6.06
N LYS A 311 32.03 -0.35 6.06
CA LYS A 311 31.43 0.71 6.88
C LYS A 311 30.02 1.05 6.39
N ALA A 312 29.82 1.13 5.08
CA ALA A 312 28.53 1.36 4.48
C ALA A 312 27.55 0.20 4.79
N ALA A 313 27.97 -1.05 4.62
CA ALA A 313 27.14 -2.22 4.94
C ALA A 313 26.78 -2.32 6.42
N LEU A 314 27.73 -2.03 7.32
CA LEU A 314 27.49 -1.95 8.76
C LEU A 314 26.43 -0.89 9.11
N ASN A 315 26.51 0.28 8.48
CA ASN A 315 25.52 1.34 8.68
C ASN A 315 24.13 0.90 8.24
N LEU A 316 24.01 0.21 7.09
CA LEU A 316 22.76 -0.37 6.62
C LEU A 316 22.19 -1.39 7.63
N PHE A 317 23.00 -2.35 8.07
CA PHE A 317 22.55 -3.38 9.02
C PHE A 317 22.14 -2.80 10.37
N ASN A 318 22.76 -1.71 10.83
CA ASN A 318 22.32 -1.00 12.02
C ASN A 318 20.98 -0.28 11.80
N ARG A 319 20.77 0.31 10.62
CA ARG A 319 19.51 0.99 10.25
C ARG A 319 18.33 0.03 10.05
N LEU A 320 18.60 -1.25 9.77
CA LEU A 320 17.60 -2.30 9.59
C LEU A 320 16.98 -2.81 10.90
N ARG A 321 17.46 -2.34 12.06
CA ARG A 321 16.87 -2.70 13.35
C ARG A 321 15.44 -2.14 13.43
N PRO A 322 14.41 -2.99 13.54
CA PRO A 322 13.03 -2.52 13.53
C PRO A 322 12.68 -1.80 14.83
N GLU A 323 11.87 -0.75 14.75
CA GLU A 323 11.22 -0.17 15.92
C GLU A 323 10.08 -1.06 16.45
N GLU A 324 9.53 -0.71 17.60
CA GLU A 324 8.41 -1.42 18.19
C GLU A 324 7.21 -1.47 17.21
N GLY A 325 6.54 -2.63 17.13
CA GLY A 325 5.39 -2.85 16.23
C GLY A 325 5.75 -3.09 14.75
N VAL A 326 6.89 -2.61 14.26
CA VAL A 326 7.34 -2.81 12.86
C VAL A 326 7.49 -4.28 12.46
N PRO A 327 7.95 -5.20 13.35
CA PRO A 327 7.91 -6.63 13.11
C PRO A 327 6.54 -7.19 12.71
N GLU A 328 5.48 -6.73 13.37
CA GLU A 328 4.12 -7.20 13.08
C GLU A 328 3.65 -6.63 11.74
N LEU A 329 3.93 -5.35 11.47
CA LEU A 329 3.59 -4.70 10.21
C LEU A 329 4.28 -5.37 9.02
N LEU A 330 5.57 -5.71 9.14
CA LEU A 330 6.31 -6.46 8.13
C LEU A 330 5.67 -7.83 7.86
N ASN A 331 5.31 -8.57 8.92
CA ASN A 331 4.65 -9.86 8.77
C ASN A 331 3.28 -9.76 8.07
N LEU A 332 2.48 -8.74 8.40
CA LEU A 332 1.18 -8.50 7.75
C LEU A 332 1.37 -8.20 6.27
N MET A 333 2.35 -7.36 5.93
CA MET A 333 2.69 -7.02 4.56
C MET A 333 3.18 -8.24 3.76
N ILE A 334 4.03 -9.09 4.35
CA ILE A 334 4.49 -10.34 3.72
C ILE A 334 3.30 -11.25 3.41
N ARG A 335 2.41 -11.49 4.38
CA ARG A 335 1.22 -12.32 4.17
C ARG A 335 0.28 -11.74 3.11
N ARG A 336 0.15 -10.41 3.07
CA ARG A 336 -0.65 -9.73 2.03
C ARG A 336 -0.03 -9.97 0.65
N LEU A 337 1.28 -9.80 0.52
CA LEU A 337 2.02 -10.03 -0.72
C LEU A 337 1.89 -11.49 -1.18
N GLU A 338 2.07 -12.46 -0.29
CA GLU A 338 1.90 -13.89 -0.58
C GLU A 338 0.50 -14.21 -1.10
N GLY A 339 -0.54 -13.72 -0.41
CA GLY A 339 -1.93 -13.91 -0.84
C GLY A 339 -2.19 -13.37 -2.24
N LEU A 340 -1.75 -12.13 -2.50
CA LEU A 340 -1.92 -11.50 -3.81
C LEU A 340 -1.16 -12.22 -4.94
N ILE A 341 0.04 -12.75 -4.67
CA ILE A 341 0.79 -13.56 -5.66
C ILE A 341 0.05 -14.86 -5.98
N VAL A 342 -0.49 -15.54 -4.97
CA VAL A 342 -1.28 -16.77 -5.16
C VAL A 342 -2.53 -16.48 -6.00
N ASP A 343 -3.25 -15.41 -5.66
CA ASP A 343 -4.46 -15.00 -6.38
C ASP A 343 -4.13 -14.63 -7.84
N SER A 344 -3.04 -13.88 -8.06
CA SER A 344 -2.62 -13.45 -9.40
C SER A 344 -2.14 -14.59 -10.29
N THR A 345 -1.50 -15.61 -9.73
CA THR A 345 -0.95 -16.73 -10.51
C THR A 345 -1.99 -17.84 -10.74
N GLY A 346 -3.11 -17.81 -10.02
CA GLY A 346 -4.15 -18.84 -10.08
C GLY A 346 -3.69 -20.21 -9.60
N ASN A 347 -2.50 -20.31 -8.99
CA ASN A 347 -1.89 -21.56 -8.58
C ASN A 347 -1.39 -21.47 -7.13
N ARG A 348 -2.08 -22.17 -6.22
CA ARG A 348 -1.71 -22.23 -4.80
C ARG A 348 -0.32 -22.84 -4.58
N ASP A 349 0.12 -23.72 -5.47
CA ASP A 349 1.43 -24.36 -5.39
C ASP A 349 2.55 -23.47 -5.97
N PHE A 350 2.22 -22.30 -6.56
CA PHE A 350 3.23 -21.39 -7.11
C PHE A 350 4.27 -21.01 -6.05
N LEU A 351 3.83 -20.67 -4.83
CA LEU A 351 4.74 -20.33 -3.74
C LEU A 351 5.58 -21.54 -3.28
N LEU A 352 5.06 -22.75 -3.38
CA LEU A 352 5.82 -23.97 -3.08
C LEU A 352 6.89 -24.24 -4.14
N GLN A 353 6.52 -24.09 -5.42
CA GLN A 353 7.43 -24.23 -6.56
C GLN A 353 8.55 -23.18 -6.50
N TYR A 354 8.24 -21.96 -6.04
CA TYR A 354 9.18 -20.84 -5.95
C TYR A 354 9.38 -20.35 -4.51
N ALA A 355 9.63 -21.28 -3.58
CA ALA A 355 9.78 -20.97 -2.16
C ALA A 355 10.87 -19.92 -1.83
N ARG A 356 11.82 -19.70 -2.75
CA ARG A 356 12.88 -18.68 -2.62
C ARG A 356 12.46 -17.27 -3.07
N LEU A 357 11.33 -17.12 -3.75
CA LEU A 357 10.88 -15.84 -4.31
C LEU A 357 10.52 -14.83 -3.21
N VAL A 358 9.60 -15.18 -2.31
CA VAL A 358 9.15 -14.28 -1.24
C VAL A 358 10.32 -13.78 -0.38
N PRO A 359 11.26 -14.64 0.07
CA PRO A 359 12.48 -14.19 0.72
C PRO A 359 13.27 -13.11 -0.03
N ARG A 360 13.39 -13.27 -1.35
CA ARG A 360 14.12 -12.35 -2.23
C ARG A 360 13.37 -11.03 -2.38
N LEU A 361 12.04 -11.07 -2.46
CA LEU A 361 11.19 -9.87 -2.46
C LEU A 361 11.34 -9.09 -1.15
N VAL A 362 11.29 -9.78 -0.02
CA VAL A 362 11.44 -9.16 1.31
C VAL A 362 12.84 -8.58 1.48
N ALA A 363 13.88 -9.28 1.02
CA ALA A 363 15.25 -8.78 1.06
C ALA A 363 15.42 -7.48 0.27
N LEU A 364 14.94 -7.44 -0.97
CA LEU A 364 15.03 -6.24 -1.81
C LEU A 364 14.21 -5.09 -1.22
N LEU A 365 13.01 -5.36 -0.72
CA LEU A 365 12.19 -4.37 -0.03
C LEU A 365 12.91 -3.75 1.17
N LEU A 366 13.53 -4.57 2.03
CA LEU A 366 14.27 -4.11 3.20
C LEU A 366 15.53 -3.32 2.80
N LEU A 367 16.22 -3.75 1.74
CA LEU A 367 17.36 -3.02 1.18
C LEU A 367 16.94 -1.63 0.70
N LEU A 368 15.85 -1.53 -0.06
CA LEU A 368 15.32 -0.25 -0.55
C LEU A 368 14.84 0.63 0.61
N ALA A 369 14.08 0.06 1.55
CA ALA A 369 13.54 0.78 2.71
C ALA A 369 14.65 1.40 3.57
N SER A 370 15.70 0.64 3.87
CA SER A 370 16.82 1.08 4.71
C SER A 370 17.85 1.91 3.94
N GLY A 371 18.14 1.55 2.69
CA GLY A 371 19.11 2.22 1.83
C GLY A 371 18.69 3.65 1.47
N THR A 372 17.39 3.91 1.36
CA THR A 372 16.85 5.24 1.04
C THR A 372 16.36 6.03 2.26
N LYS A 373 16.65 5.54 3.47
CA LYS A 373 16.20 6.17 4.72
C LYS A 373 16.72 7.59 4.91
N ILE A 374 15.81 8.52 5.24
CA ILE A 374 16.11 9.95 5.43
C ILE A 374 16.86 10.18 6.74
N SER A 375 16.41 9.58 7.85
CA SER A 375 17.06 9.73 9.17
C SER A 375 17.78 8.46 9.60
N SER A 376 19.03 8.57 10.03
CA SER A 376 19.80 7.46 10.60
C SER A 376 19.62 7.29 12.11
N GLU A 377 18.87 8.18 12.77
CA GLU A 377 18.76 8.22 14.24
C GLU A 377 17.83 7.13 14.79
N TYR A 378 16.82 6.76 14.01
CA TYR A 378 15.76 5.85 14.39
C TYR A 378 15.92 4.48 13.76
N GLY A 379 15.26 3.46 14.32
CA GLY A 379 15.16 2.13 13.72
C GLY A 379 14.26 2.14 12.48
N LEU A 380 14.20 1.04 11.72
CA LEU A 380 13.31 0.90 10.58
C LEU A 380 11.85 1.14 11.01
N GLN A 381 11.15 2.04 10.31
CA GLN A 381 9.76 2.45 10.59
C GLN A 381 8.78 2.01 9.49
N ASP A 382 7.47 2.07 9.76
CA ASP A 382 6.42 1.78 8.76
C ASP A 382 6.54 2.66 7.50
N ALA A 383 6.84 3.95 7.67
CA ALA A 383 7.05 4.87 6.57
C ALA A 383 8.23 4.47 5.66
N ASP A 384 9.28 3.88 6.23
CA ASP A 384 10.43 3.39 5.47
C ASP A 384 10.04 2.16 4.63
N LEU A 385 9.27 1.24 5.21
CA LEU A 385 8.76 0.05 4.51
C LEU A 385 7.87 0.45 3.33
N LYS A 386 6.94 1.40 3.54
CA LYS A 386 6.06 1.92 2.49
C LYS A 386 6.83 2.59 1.36
N ARG A 387 7.82 3.41 1.68
CA ARG A 387 8.69 4.00 0.66
C ARG A 387 9.48 2.93 -0.09
N GLY A 388 10.06 1.95 0.61
CA GLY A 388 10.76 0.84 -0.01
C GLY A 388 9.87 0.08 -0.99
N LEU A 389 8.61 -0.12 -0.64
CA LEU A 389 7.62 -0.79 -1.48
C LEU A 389 7.26 0.04 -2.73
N ILE A 390 7.09 1.36 -2.59
CA ILE A 390 6.84 2.27 -3.71
C ILE A 390 8.02 2.25 -4.69
N LEU A 391 9.26 2.32 -4.16
CA LEU A 391 10.47 2.22 -4.98
C LEU A 391 10.59 0.86 -5.67
N PHE A 392 10.22 -0.22 -4.98
CA PHE A 392 10.24 -1.54 -5.56
C PHE A 392 9.19 -1.68 -6.67
N ASN A 393 8.02 -1.08 -6.53
CA ASN A 393 7.05 -1.05 -7.62
C ASN A 393 7.60 -0.30 -8.84
N ALA A 394 8.20 0.88 -8.64
CA ALA A 394 8.81 1.66 -9.73
C ALA A 394 9.89 0.88 -10.48
N LEU A 395 10.70 0.08 -9.78
CA LEU A 395 11.69 -0.82 -10.38
C LEU A 395 11.12 -1.86 -11.34
N LEU A 396 9.85 -2.25 -11.17
CA LEU A 396 9.21 -3.27 -12.02
C LEU A 396 8.39 -2.66 -13.17
N GLU A 397 8.18 -1.34 -13.16
CA GLU A 397 7.45 -0.60 -14.19
C GLU A 397 8.37 -0.05 -15.29
N GLU A 398 9.65 0.15 -14.99
CA GLU A 398 10.73 0.27 -15.99
C GLU A 398 10.92 -1.05 -16.73
#